data_AF-A0A1I7EWI7-F1
#
_entry.id   AF-A0A1I7EWI7-F1
#
_cell.length_a   1.000
_cell.length_b   1.000
_cell.length_c   1.000
_cell.angle_alpha   90.00
_cell.angle_beta   90.00
_cell.angle_gamma   90.00
#
_symmetry.space_group_name_H-M   'P 1'
#
loop_
_entity.id
_entity.type
_entity.pdbx_description
1 polymer ?
#
loop_
_entity_poly.entity_id
_entity_poly.type
_entity_poly.pdbx_seq_one_letter_code
_entity_poly.pdbx_strand_id
1 'polypeptide(L)'
;MTFFEKLEEELEQHEDFSFFENGKYDNLGNCFDFTYETIPAGESRKTDGRIGILVRGEGSYDFRGEKKHASRFDVFGMEYNQWGNSEPAPTVFTAETDGRVIWADYNVCTSVCYASCWYHGQLIREIKEAYGRQHDMKVMSI
;
A
#
# COMPACT_ATOMS: atom_id res chain seq x y z
N MET A 1 12.59 -18.49 6.14
CA MET A 1 11.97 -17.59 5.16
C MET A 1 11.67 -16.26 5.83
N THR A 2 12.39 -15.21 5.46
CA THR A 2 12.27 -13.85 6.03
C THR A 2 10.98 -13.18 5.55
N PHE A 3 10.61 -12.06 6.18
CA PHE A 3 9.50 -11.20 5.74
C PHE A 3 9.65 -10.85 4.25
N PHE A 4 10.87 -10.51 3.84
CA PHE A 4 11.19 -10.05 2.52
C PHE A 4 11.21 -11.15 1.46
N GLU A 5 11.63 -12.37 1.80
CA GLU A 5 11.55 -13.51 0.88
C GLU A 5 10.08 -13.87 0.54
N LYS A 6 9.16 -13.73 1.51
CA LYS A 6 7.71 -13.93 1.26
C LYS A 6 7.08 -12.79 0.45
N LEU A 7 7.58 -11.58 0.65
CA LEU A 7 7.14 -10.40 -0.07
C LEU A 7 7.63 -10.42 -1.52
N GLU A 8 8.87 -10.84 -1.74
CA GLU A 8 9.49 -11.05 -3.04
C GLU A 8 8.72 -12.11 -3.85
N GLU A 9 8.45 -13.28 -3.27
CA GLU A 9 7.68 -14.34 -3.95
C GLU A 9 6.25 -13.91 -4.35
N GLU A 10 5.60 -13.05 -3.56
CA GLU A 10 4.24 -12.57 -3.84
C GLU A 10 4.21 -11.36 -4.80
N LEU A 11 5.30 -10.60 -4.91
CA LEU A 11 5.43 -9.42 -5.77
C LEU A 11 6.12 -9.70 -7.12
N GLU A 12 7.03 -10.68 -7.20
CA GLU A 12 7.70 -11.11 -8.45
C GLU A 12 6.71 -11.57 -9.53
N GLN A 13 5.48 -11.91 -9.15
CA GLN A 13 4.45 -12.32 -10.10
C GLN A 13 3.65 -11.15 -10.73
N HIS A 14 4.03 -9.88 -10.50
CA HIS A 14 3.27 -8.73 -10.99
C HIS A 14 4.12 -7.63 -11.63
N GLU A 15 3.80 -7.23 -12.87
CA GLU A 15 4.53 -6.22 -13.64
C GLU A 15 4.57 -4.84 -12.93
N ASP A 16 3.47 -4.43 -12.27
CA ASP A 16 3.38 -3.13 -11.57
C ASP A 16 4.35 -3.00 -10.38
N PHE A 17 4.84 -4.11 -9.84
CA PHE A 17 5.80 -4.13 -8.74
C PHE A 17 7.15 -4.75 -9.15
N SER A 18 7.40 -4.91 -10.46
CA SER A 18 8.64 -5.44 -11.01
C SER A 18 9.90 -4.66 -10.63
N PHE A 19 9.79 -3.39 -10.21
CA PHE A 19 10.93 -2.62 -9.72
C PHE A 19 11.48 -3.14 -8.37
N PHE A 20 10.73 -3.99 -7.68
CA PHE A 20 11.20 -4.72 -6.52
C PHE A 20 12.18 -5.86 -6.89
N GLU A 21 12.30 -6.24 -8.16
CA GLU A 21 13.30 -7.22 -8.62
C GLU A 21 14.73 -6.71 -8.35
N ASN A 22 15.61 -7.62 -7.89
CA ASN A 22 17.03 -7.46 -7.53
C ASN A 22 17.36 -7.23 -6.04
N GLY A 23 16.73 -7.95 -5.11
CA GLY A 23 17.33 -8.24 -3.80
C GLY A 23 17.56 -7.01 -2.90
N LYS A 24 16.68 -5.99 -2.95
CA LYS A 24 16.78 -4.79 -2.11
C LYS A 24 15.65 -4.63 -1.09
N TYR A 25 14.88 -5.69 -0.87
CA TYR A 25 13.77 -5.71 0.07
C TYR A 25 14.17 -5.31 1.50
N ASP A 26 15.30 -5.80 2.01
CA ASP A 26 15.83 -5.43 3.33
C ASP A 26 16.08 -3.91 3.49
N ASN A 27 16.50 -3.24 2.41
CA ASN A 27 16.72 -1.80 2.43
C ASN A 27 15.40 -1.02 2.31
N LEU A 28 14.45 -1.53 1.53
CA LEU A 28 13.14 -0.90 1.35
C LEU A 28 12.32 -0.97 2.65
N GLY A 29 12.21 -2.12 3.31
CA GLY A 29 11.41 -2.17 4.53
C GLY A 29 11.96 -1.33 5.68
N ASN A 30 13.27 -1.12 5.75
CA ASN A 30 13.87 -0.17 6.69
C ASN A 30 13.63 1.30 6.29
N CYS A 31 13.55 1.60 4.99
CA CYS A 31 13.31 2.95 4.48
C CYS A 31 11.85 3.40 4.59
N PHE A 32 10.89 2.48 4.48
CA PHE A 32 9.45 2.77 4.44
C PHE A 32 8.68 2.30 5.67
N ASP A 33 9.39 1.77 6.68
CA ASP A 33 8.79 1.13 7.86
C ASP A 33 7.75 0.06 7.46
N PHE A 34 8.13 -0.81 6.52
CA PHE A 34 7.21 -1.83 6.05
C PHE A 34 7.07 -2.94 7.08
N THR A 35 5.83 -3.25 7.40
CA THR A 35 5.46 -4.43 8.17
C THR A 35 4.48 -5.28 7.37
N TYR A 36 4.47 -6.58 7.64
CA TYR A 36 3.58 -7.51 6.97
C TYR A 36 2.71 -8.22 7.96
N GLU A 37 1.44 -8.31 7.61
CA GLU A 37 0.44 -8.92 8.46
C GLU A 37 -0.42 -9.89 7.64
N THR A 38 -0.68 -11.05 8.24
CA THR A 38 -1.74 -11.94 7.78
C THR A 38 -2.98 -11.64 8.60
N ILE A 39 -4.09 -11.33 7.93
CA ILE A 39 -5.36 -10.98 8.55
C ILE A 39 -6.35 -12.10 8.22
N PRO A 40 -6.79 -12.90 9.21
CA PRO A 40 -7.77 -13.96 8.98
C PRO A 40 -9.10 -13.42 8.46
N ALA A 41 -9.84 -14.23 7.70
CA ALA A 41 -11.18 -13.89 7.25
C ALA A 41 -12.10 -13.49 8.42
N GLY A 42 -12.82 -12.39 8.26
CA GLY A 42 -13.72 -11.81 9.26
C GLY A 42 -13.04 -10.91 10.29
N GLU A 43 -11.71 -10.82 10.31
CA GLU A 43 -11.00 -9.88 11.18
C GLU A 43 -10.85 -8.49 10.56
N SER A 44 -10.78 -7.48 11.42
CA SER A 44 -10.57 -6.09 11.02
C SER A 44 -9.28 -5.51 11.58
N ARG A 45 -8.69 -4.56 10.85
CA ARG A 45 -7.55 -3.75 11.26
C ARG A 45 -7.80 -2.28 10.97
N LYS A 46 -7.50 -1.45 11.97
CA LYS A 46 -7.44 0.00 11.79
C LYS A 46 -6.12 0.34 11.11
N THR A 47 -6.18 1.29 10.18
CA THR A 47 -4.97 1.77 9.51
C THR A 47 -4.11 2.61 10.44
N ASP A 48 -4.71 3.37 11.37
CA ASP A 48 -4.03 4.15 12.41
C ASP A 48 -2.88 5.02 11.85
N GLY A 49 -3.11 5.66 10.70
CA GLY A 49 -2.11 6.50 10.03
C GLY A 49 -1.13 5.75 9.12
N ARG A 50 -1.33 4.45 8.90
CA ARG A 50 -0.56 3.63 7.96
C ARG A 50 -1.27 3.48 6.63
N ILE A 51 -0.49 3.31 5.58
CA ILE A 51 -0.94 2.90 4.25
C ILE A 51 -0.96 1.37 4.23
N GLY A 52 -2.10 0.78 3.86
CA GLY A 52 -2.25 -0.65 3.65
C GLY A 52 -2.27 -0.99 2.17
N ILE A 53 -1.51 -2.01 1.78
CA ILE A 53 -1.49 -2.56 0.41
C ILE A 53 -1.90 -4.04 0.51
N LEU A 54 -3.03 -4.42 -0.08
CA LEU A 54 -3.54 -5.79 -0.03
C LEU A 54 -2.78 -6.68 -1.02
N VAL A 55 -1.86 -7.51 -0.56
CA VAL A 55 -1.04 -8.37 -1.44
C VAL A 55 -1.78 -9.62 -1.88
N ARG A 56 -2.72 -10.10 -1.05
CA ARG A 56 -3.53 -11.29 -1.32
C ARG A 56 -4.84 -11.25 -0.54
N GLY A 57 -5.85 -11.88 -1.12
CA GLY A 57 -7.18 -12.01 -0.54
C GLY A 57 -8.10 -10.89 -0.99
N GLU A 58 -9.25 -10.84 -0.36
CA GLU A 58 -10.29 -9.85 -0.60
C GLU A 58 -10.75 -9.28 0.75
N GLY A 59 -11.25 -8.05 0.71
CA GLY A 59 -11.79 -7.40 1.89
C GLY A 59 -12.58 -6.16 1.55
N SER A 60 -12.84 -5.38 2.58
CA SER A 60 -13.52 -4.11 2.44
C SER A 60 -13.03 -3.09 3.43
N TYR A 61 -13.12 -1.82 3.05
CA TYR A 61 -12.71 -0.70 3.89
C TYR A 61 -13.66 0.48 3.72
N ASP A 62 -13.73 1.35 4.73
CA ASP A 62 -14.53 2.57 4.66
C ASP A 62 -13.76 3.68 3.95
N PHE A 63 -14.39 4.30 2.96
CA PHE A 63 -13.86 5.44 2.22
C PHE A 63 -14.94 6.50 2.08
N ARG A 64 -14.75 7.66 2.71
CA ARG A 64 -15.71 8.78 2.70
C ARG A 64 -17.13 8.39 3.12
N GLY A 65 -17.24 7.48 4.10
CA GLY A 65 -18.52 6.98 4.60
C GLY A 65 -19.16 5.90 3.73
N GLU A 66 -18.50 5.47 2.66
CA GLU A 66 -18.93 4.35 1.83
C GLU A 66 -18.02 3.14 2.01
N LYS A 67 -18.61 1.96 2.11
CA LYS A 67 -17.85 0.71 2.13
C LYS A 67 -17.37 0.38 0.71
N LYS A 68 -16.06 0.30 0.52
CA LYS A 68 -15.41 -0.11 -0.74
C LYS A 68 -14.90 -1.53 -0.62
N HIS A 69 -14.96 -2.28 -1.73
CA HIS A 69 -14.28 -3.56 -1.83
C HIS A 69 -12.81 -3.32 -2.13
N ALA A 70 -11.96 -4.14 -1.53
CA ALA A 70 -10.53 -4.19 -1.75
C ALA A 70 -10.15 -5.58 -2.27
N SER A 71 -9.42 -5.56 -3.37
CA SER A 71 -8.87 -6.71 -4.06
C SER A 71 -7.34 -6.61 -4.09
N ARG A 72 -6.69 -7.59 -4.70
CA ARG A 72 -5.23 -7.65 -4.78
C ARG A 72 -4.66 -6.34 -5.36
N PHE A 73 -3.69 -5.78 -4.65
CA PHE A 73 -2.95 -4.53 -4.86
C PHE A 73 -3.75 -3.24 -4.67
N ASP A 74 -4.97 -3.31 -4.16
CA ASP A 74 -5.68 -2.12 -3.72
C ASP A 74 -4.98 -1.47 -2.51
N VAL A 75 -5.01 -0.14 -2.49
CA VAL A 75 -4.40 0.69 -1.46
C VAL A 75 -5.49 1.31 -0.59
N PHE A 76 -5.26 1.34 0.71
CA PHE A 76 -6.19 1.95 1.67
C PHE A 76 -5.41 2.62 2.81
N GLY A 77 -6.10 3.43 3.63
CA GLY A 77 -5.45 4.20 4.71
C GLY A 77 -4.90 5.57 4.29
N MET A 78 -5.11 5.96 3.04
CA MET A 78 -4.75 7.28 2.51
C MET A 78 -5.78 7.74 1.47
N GLU A 79 -5.83 9.04 1.22
CA GLU A 79 -6.58 9.61 0.10
C GLU A 79 -5.78 10.71 -0.60
N TYR A 80 -6.12 11.01 -1.85
CA TYR A 80 -5.62 12.19 -2.55
C TYR A 80 -6.67 13.29 -2.56
N ASN A 81 -6.27 14.50 -2.18
CA ASN A 81 -7.12 15.67 -2.30
C ASN A 81 -7.17 16.19 -3.75
N GLN A 82 -8.03 17.20 -4.00
CA GLN A 82 -8.24 17.77 -5.34
C GLN A 82 -6.99 18.41 -5.96
N TRP A 83 -5.94 18.65 -5.18
CA TRP A 83 -4.66 19.19 -5.63
C TRP A 83 -3.61 18.11 -5.89
N GLY A 84 -3.96 16.83 -5.71
CA GLY A 84 -3.07 15.69 -5.92
C GLY A 84 -2.08 15.45 -4.77
N ASN A 85 -2.29 16.09 -3.62
CA ASN A 85 -1.53 15.78 -2.40
C ASN A 85 -2.21 14.61 -1.70
N SER A 86 -1.41 13.65 -1.25
CA SER A 86 -1.90 12.59 -0.37
C SER A 86 -2.12 13.12 1.05
N GLU A 87 -3.05 12.50 1.76
CA GLU A 87 -3.31 12.69 3.19
C GLU A 87 -3.66 11.33 3.81
N PRO A 88 -3.32 11.09 5.09
CA PRO A 88 -3.72 9.86 5.76
C PRO A 88 -5.24 9.86 5.97
N ALA A 89 -5.88 8.74 5.64
CA ALA A 89 -7.32 8.55 5.78
C ALA A 89 -7.59 7.40 6.76
N PRO A 90 -7.92 7.67 8.03
CA PRO A 90 -8.21 6.62 9.00
C PRO A 90 -9.36 5.74 8.48
N THR A 91 -9.09 4.46 8.30
CA THR A 91 -10.08 3.49 7.85
C THR A 91 -9.94 2.18 8.61
N VAL A 92 -10.97 1.35 8.53
CA VAL A 92 -10.98 -0.01 9.04
C VAL A 92 -11.03 -0.93 7.84
N PHE A 93 -9.96 -1.68 7.61
CA PHE A 93 -9.99 -2.80 6.67
C PHE A 93 -10.58 -4.03 7.37
N THR A 94 -11.50 -4.73 6.71
CA THR A 94 -12.06 -6.00 7.16
C THR A 94 -11.80 -7.04 6.08
N ALA A 95 -11.13 -8.12 6.46
CA ALA A 95 -10.82 -9.22 5.57
C ALA A 95 -12.08 -10.05 5.29
N GLU A 96 -12.42 -10.27 4.02
CA GLU A 96 -13.53 -11.14 3.59
C GLU A 96 -13.02 -12.57 3.36
N THR A 97 -11.76 -12.70 2.95
CA THR A 97 -11.00 -13.96 2.91
C THR A 97 -9.71 -13.80 3.73
N ASP A 98 -8.99 -14.89 3.99
CA ASP A 98 -7.64 -14.79 4.55
C ASP A 98 -6.76 -13.87 3.68
N GLY A 99 -6.33 -12.77 4.28
CA GLY A 99 -5.67 -11.67 3.61
C GLY A 99 -4.23 -11.50 4.03
N ARG A 100 -3.43 -10.87 3.16
CA ARG A 100 -2.05 -10.48 3.44
C ARG A 100 -1.88 -9.01 3.08
N VAL A 101 -1.45 -8.21 4.04
CA VAL A 101 -1.33 -6.77 3.89
C VAL A 101 0.11 -6.34 4.20
N ILE A 102 0.65 -5.47 3.35
CA ILE A 102 1.83 -4.68 3.68
C ILE A 102 1.33 -3.37 4.27
N TRP A 103 1.84 -3.03 5.45
CA TRP A 103 1.61 -1.75 6.09
C TRP A 103 2.86 -0.89 5.98
N ALA A 104 2.68 0.40 5.71
CA ALA A 104 3.74 1.38 5.68
C ALA A 104 3.34 2.62 6.48
N ASP A 105 4.27 3.23 7.22
CA ASP A 105 3.98 4.50 7.89
C ASP A 105 3.80 5.62 6.85
N TYR A 106 2.67 6.33 6.92
CA TYR A 106 2.34 7.37 5.95
C TYR A 106 3.37 8.51 5.95
N ASN A 107 3.82 8.95 7.13
CA ASN A 107 4.73 10.09 7.26
C ASN A 107 6.13 9.70 6.77
N VAL A 108 6.56 8.48 7.05
CA VAL A 108 7.82 7.95 6.52
C VAL A 108 7.76 7.91 4.99
N CYS A 109 6.72 7.30 4.42
CA CYS A 109 6.54 7.18 2.97
C CYS A 109 6.44 8.53 2.22
N THR A 110 5.90 9.57 2.86
CA THR A 110 5.61 10.86 2.20
C THR A 110 6.56 12.00 2.59
N SER A 111 7.56 11.75 3.44
CA SER A 111 8.47 12.81 3.91
C SER A 111 9.54 13.22 2.87
N VAL A 112 9.78 14.54 2.81
CA VAL A 112 10.52 15.25 1.75
C VAL A 112 11.98 14.79 1.58
N CYS A 113 12.64 14.37 2.67
CA CYS A 113 14.04 13.93 2.62
C CYS A 113 14.21 12.67 1.75
N TYR A 114 13.16 11.86 1.64
CA TYR A 114 13.20 10.61 0.91
C TYR A 114 12.77 10.74 -0.55
N ALA A 115 12.06 11.81 -0.94
CA ALA A 115 11.69 12.06 -2.34
C ALA A 115 12.90 12.20 -3.30
N SER A 116 14.10 12.43 -2.75
CA SER A 116 15.37 12.46 -3.49
C SER A 116 15.97 11.07 -3.75
N CYS A 117 15.39 10.01 -3.17
CA CYS A 117 15.78 8.63 -3.42
C CYS A 117 14.92 8.06 -4.55
N TRP A 118 15.56 7.53 -5.60
CA TRP A 118 14.88 6.92 -6.75
C TRP A 118 13.85 5.85 -6.33
N TYR A 119 14.15 5.04 -5.31
CA TYR A 119 13.25 4.02 -4.79
C TYR A 119 11.96 4.59 -4.17
N HIS A 120 12.02 5.75 -3.50
CA HIS A 120 10.84 6.41 -2.94
C HIS A 120 10.00 7.06 -4.02
N GLY A 121 10.64 7.71 -5.00
CA GLY A 121 9.94 8.24 -6.16
C GLY A 121 9.15 7.16 -6.89
N GLN A 122 9.76 5.97 -7.05
CA GLN A 122 9.09 4.82 -7.67
C GLN A 122 7.93 4.28 -6.83
N LEU A 123 8.14 4.01 -5.54
CA LEU A 123 7.07 3.52 -4.67
C LEU A 123 5.86 4.49 -4.65
N ILE A 124 6.12 5.79 -4.48
CA ILE A 124 5.06 6.80 -4.46
C ILE A 124 4.31 6.81 -5.79
N ARG A 125 5.02 6.67 -6.93
CA ARG A 125 4.39 6.58 -8.25
C ARG A 125 3.47 5.37 -8.34
N GLU A 126 3.95 4.18 -7.98
CA GLU A 126 3.13 2.95 -8.07
C GLU A 126 1.92 3.00 -7.15
N ILE A 127 2.07 3.48 -5.91
CA ILE A 127 0.94 3.70 -4.99
C ILE A 127 -0.10 4.65 -5.60
N LYS A 128 0.39 5.74 -6.19
CA LYS A 128 -0.44 6.76 -6.82
C LYS A 128 -1.19 6.24 -8.04
N GLU A 129 -0.54 5.42 -8.86
CA GLU A 129 -1.14 4.78 -10.02
C GLU A 129 -2.16 3.72 -9.62
N ALA A 130 -1.85 2.86 -8.63
CA ALA A 130 -2.78 1.88 -8.08
C ALA A 130 -4.04 2.56 -7.51
N TYR A 131 -3.85 3.60 -6.68
CA TYR A 131 -4.95 4.39 -6.15
C TYR A 131 -5.78 5.05 -7.26
N GLY A 132 -5.12 5.61 -8.29
CA GLY A 132 -5.79 6.22 -9.43
C GLY A 132 -6.67 5.24 -10.21
N ARG A 133 -6.18 4.02 -10.45
CA ARG A 133 -6.95 2.93 -11.08
C ARG A 133 -8.17 2.55 -10.23
N GLN A 134 -7.97 2.43 -8.92
CA GLN A 134 -9.00 2.01 -7.98
C GLN A 134 -10.16 3.02 -7.86
N HIS A 135 -9.86 4.31 -7.91
CA HIS A 135 -10.83 5.38 -7.67
C HIS A 135 -11.26 6.14 -8.93
N ASP A 136 -10.90 5.65 -10.12
CA ASP A 136 -11.13 6.33 -11.42
C ASP A 136 -10.65 7.79 -11.40
N MET A 137 -9.48 8.01 -10.78
CA MET A 137 -8.85 9.33 -10.64
C MET A 137 -7.61 9.42 -11.51
N LYS A 138 -7.53 10.46 -12.36
CA LYS A 138 -6.25 10.89 -12.94
C LYS A 138 -5.43 11.59 -11.88
N VAL A 139 -4.66 10.83 -11.12
CA VAL A 139 -3.70 11.42 -10.18
C VAL A 139 -2.46 11.82 -10.99
N MET A 140 -2.26 13.12 -11.23
CA MET A 140 -1.16 13.61 -12.08
C MET A 140 0.19 13.17 -11.49
N SER A 141 0.95 12.34 -12.22
CA SER A 141 2.35 12.04 -11.89
C SER A 141 3.17 13.33 -11.94
N ILE A 142 4.11 13.48 -11.01
CA ILE A 142 5.10 14.58 -11.01
C ILE A 142 6.04 14.40 -12.22
#